data_AF-A0A813LRM4-F1
#
_entry.id   AF-A0A813LRM4-F1
#
_cell.length_a   1.000
_cell.length_b   1.000
_cell.length_c   1.000
_cell.angle_alpha   90.00
_cell.angle_beta   90.00
_cell.angle_gamma   90.00
#
_symmetry.space_group_name_H-M   'P 1'
#
loop_
_entity.id
_entity.type
_entity.pdbx_description
1 polymer ?
#
loop_
_entity_poly.entity_id
_entity_poly.type
_entity_poly.pdbx_seq_one_letter_code
_entity_poly.pdbx_strand_id
1 'polypeptide(L)'
;MDLRPLAKGEVATVVQDSSEHEGVAGYLIARKGESVEVLHVGEVGTDEAGWIYVRREGSNSSVLEAWTEQSDRGWLRALRVVTESQVQLRKGVTVIARRTVERREGYLSCEDGDRLKVLYCGSRETNDDEWLWAQGEGGQSGWLSKGSVTVLQKNREKGCAAQDLGGQTSSSTGQTRSYGRILRTCSLSRTISPNATESERTYLLAHAGETSTPLHANREVEIVQTRGSWVQVRLGSETAGWVQAEHVSQDSLSPPPPPAAETTRLVPPKPQRPAPRPPGQKEAQTQASAAAASASRPPEPVPEDGGHTGLQWLQWQEGHSRTAGTSSTWLADGNAGAFAGQFLGAPGSTREAFTRSDLAPSGPCGSRLPSLRGEVVVVTFGLENCDSRLVDRCCDSAGGGGGFVQVEEGELRAALCRRSVPDADVILDARMFPDPDACHLTKHSGRHHLIISRICQHRNFRKWLTEAKRRFMKACDSRLAKLGMDCMDSSSDGIQVTVATYCRAGKHRSVATAGILTYIFREEGFLCGETRHLSYKAWGKNCCKGNCQECQHPPDELEVTLENALQLWRQIS
;
A
#
# COMPACT_ATOMS: atom_id res chain seq x y z
N MET A 1 -10.22 21.12 -7.67
CA MET A 1 -10.93 21.65 -6.50
C MET A 1 -10.44 23.08 -6.33
N ASP A 2 -11.22 24.04 -6.80
CA ASP A 2 -10.88 25.46 -6.63
C ASP A 2 -11.30 25.87 -5.22
N LEU A 3 -10.38 25.68 -4.27
CA LEU A 3 -10.56 26.18 -2.92
C LEU A 3 -10.37 27.70 -2.96
N ARG A 4 -11.26 28.43 -2.27
CA ARG A 4 -11.05 29.87 -2.00
C ARG A 4 -9.62 30.06 -1.47
N PRO A 5 -8.85 31.05 -1.98
CA PRO A 5 -7.54 31.34 -1.45
C PRO A 5 -7.60 31.58 0.05
N LEU A 6 -6.71 30.92 0.80
CA LEU A 6 -6.54 31.18 2.23
C LEU A 6 -6.09 32.62 2.41
N ALA A 7 -6.54 33.29 3.47
CA ALA A 7 -6.05 34.61 3.84
C ALA A 7 -5.16 34.53 5.08
N LYS A 8 -4.19 35.44 5.17
CA LYS A 8 -3.38 35.62 6.38
C LYS A 8 -4.27 35.94 7.58
N GLY A 9 -4.04 35.25 8.69
CA GLY A 9 -4.83 35.31 9.92
C GLY A 9 -6.01 34.34 9.96
N GLU A 10 -6.31 33.62 8.88
CA GLU A 10 -7.35 32.58 8.92
C GLU A 10 -6.87 31.35 9.68
N VAL A 11 -7.78 30.76 10.46
CA VAL A 11 -7.58 29.45 11.10
C VAL A 11 -8.07 28.36 10.15
N ALA A 12 -7.24 27.34 9.96
CA ALA A 12 -7.50 26.22 9.08
C ALA A 12 -7.22 24.89 9.79
N THR A 13 -7.97 23.85 9.43
CA THR A 13 -7.79 22.49 9.93
C THR A 13 -7.02 21.66 8.91
N VAL A 14 -5.99 20.95 9.36
CA VAL A 14 -5.22 20.03 8.52
C VAL A 14 -6.11 18.84 8.15
N VAL A 15 -6.33 18.60 6.85
CA VAL A 15 -7.17 17.48 6.36
C VAL A 15 -6.40 16.22 6.03
N GLN A 16 -5.07 16.33 5.92
CA GLN A 16 -4.18 15.23 5.61
C GLN A 16 -2.81 15.50 6.21
N ASP A 17 -2.21 14.47 6.82
CA ASP A 17 -0.90 14.55 7.48
C ASP A 17 0.18 15.10 6.53
N SER A 18 1.09 15.92 7.07
CA SER A 18 2.21 16.51 6.32
C SER A 18 3.56 15.79 6.55
N SER A 19 3.54 14.45 6.65
CA SER A 19 4.74 13.64 6.86
C SER A 19 5.71 13.60 5.67
N GLU A 20 5.37 14.23 4.54
CA GLU A 20 6.20 14.28 3.32
C GLU A 20 7.51 15.07 3.53
N HIS A 21 7.56 15.93 4.56
CA HIS A 21 8.72 16.79 4.88
C HIS A 21 9.24 16.55 6.30
N GLU A 22 8.98 15.38 6.87
CA GLU A 22 9.53 14.99 8.17
C GLU A 22 11.08 15.05 8.13
N GLY A 23 11.67 15.88 8.99
CA GLY A 23 13.11 16.11 9.05
C GLY A 23 13.66 17.24 8.15
N VAL A 24 12.84 17.90 7.33
CA VAL A 24 13.28 19.05 6.52
C VAL A 24 13.06 20.35 7.29
N ALA A 25 14.15 21.09 7.55
CA ALA A 25 14.08 22.35 8.26
C ALA A 25 13.14 23.36 7.55
N GLY A 26 12.30 24.03 8.33
CA GLY A 26 11.37 25.05 7.84
C GLY A 26 9.97 24.55 7.46
N TYR A 27 9.71 23.24 7.45
CA TYR A 27 8.38 22.67 7.19
C TYR A 27 7.68 22.27 8.49
N LEU A 28 6.37 22.50 8.57
CA LEU A 28 5.57 22.08 9.72
C LEU A 28 5.06 20.66 9.51
N ILE A 29 5.39 19.75 10.43
CA ILE A 29 4.76 18.43 10.54
C ILE A 29 3.46 18.61 11.32
N ALA A 30 2.32 18.56 10.65
CA ALA A 30 1.01 18.71 11.24
C ALA A 30 0.16 17.48 10.96
N ARG A 31 -0.56 17.01 11.98
CA ARG A 31 -1.45 15.85 11.87
C ARG A 31 -2.83 16.29 11.43
N LYS A 32 -3.53 15.40 10.73
CA LYS A 32 -4.92 15.56 10.35
C LYS A 32 -5.78 15.86 11.59
N GLY A 33 -6.52 16.96 11.53
CA GLY A 33 -7.36 17.47 12.60
C GLY A 33 -6.72 18.57 13.44
N GLU A 34 -5.43 18.84 13.30
CA GLU A 34 -4.78 19.97 13.97
C GLU A 34 -5.28 21.30 13.38
N SER A 35 -5.54 22.27 14.27
CA SER A 35 -5.82 23.65 13.88
C SER A 35 -4.51 24.43 13.73
N VAL A 36 -4.41 25.18 12.63
CA VAL A 36 -3.26 26.02 12.32
C VAL A 36 -3.73 27.40 11.86
N GLU A 37 -3.03 28.44 12.28
CA GLU A 37 -3.22 29.82 11.83
C GLU A 37 -2.30 30.12 10.64
N VAL A 38 -2.87 30.64 9.56
CA VAL A 38 -2.13 31.03 8.35
C VAL A 38 -1.40 32.34 8.60
N LEU A 39 -0.07 32.30 8.68
CA LEU A 39 0.77 33.49 8.87
C LEU A 39 1.18 34.14 7.55
N HIS A 40 1.31 33.35 6.48
CA HIS A 40 1.65 33.80 5.14
C HIS A 40 1.14 32.83 4.09
N VAL A 41 0.81 33.34 2.91
CA VAL A 41 0.33 32.56 1.77
C VAL A 41 1.28 32.83 0.62
N GLY A 42 1.89 31.78 0.09
CA GLY A 42 2.87 31.92 -0.98
C GLY A 42 2.29 32.54 -2.24
N GLU A 43 3.01 33.50 -2.80
CA GLU A 43 2.58 34.27 -3.96
C GLU A 43 2.59 33.44 -5.25
N VAL A 44 1.64 33.72 -6.15
CA VAL A 44 1.61 33.05 -7.46
C VAL A 44 2.81 33.51 -8.28
N GLY A 45 3.60 32.54 -8.77
CA GLY A 45 4.79 32.81 -9.58
C GLY A 45 6.10 32.80 -8.80
N THR A 46 6.06 32.63 -7.48
CA THR A 46 7.25 32.30 -6.67
C THR A 46 7.36 30.79 -6.44
N ASP A 47 8.48 30.34 -5.88
CA ASP A 47 8.67 28.96 -5.41
C ASP A 47 7.77 28.60 -4.22
N GLU A 48 7.20 29.61 -3.55
CA GLU A 48 6.21 29.46 -2.49
C GLU A 48 4.79 29.22 -3.03
N ALA A 49 4.56 29.29 -4.35
CA ALA A 49 3.24 29.09 -4.93
C ALA A 49 2.61 27.75 -4.51
N GLY A 50 1.45 27.81 -3.85
CA GLY A 50 0.74 26.63 -3.32
C GLY A 50 1.16 26.22 -1.90
N TRP A 51 2.03 26.99 -1.25
CA TRP A 51 2.43 26.82 0.14
C TRP A 51 1.83 27.90 1.03
N ILE A 52 1.69 27.57 2.30
CA ILE A 52 1.33 28.49 3.38
C ILE A 52 2.32 28.34 4.51
N TYR A 53 2.73 29.44 5.11
CA TYR A 53 3.47 29.42 6.37
C TYR A 53 2.47 29.50 7.50
N VAL A 54 2.48 28.52 8.40
CA VAL A 54 1.45 28.35 9.42
C VAL A 54 2.05 28.25 10.82
N ARG A 55 1.21 28.50 11.82
CA ARG A 55 1.50 28.28 13.25
C ARG A 55 0.43 27.38 13.86
N ARG A 56 0.78 26.42 14.71
CA ARG A 56 -0.23 25.62 15.44
C ARG A 56 -1.05 26.51 16.38
N GLU A 57 -2.37 26.34 16.38
CA GLU A 57 -3.27 27.07 17.30
C GLU A 57 -3.20 26.43 18.70
N GLY A 58 -3.07 27.24 19.75
CA GLY A 58 -3.02 26.76 21.15
C GLY A 58 -1.62 26.56 21.74
N SER A 59 -0.54 26.82 20.98
CA SER A 59 0.80 26.95 21.55
C SER A 59 0.97 28.31 22.25
N ASN A 60 0.32 28.46 23.41
CA ASN A 60 0.61 29.56 24.32
C ASN A 60 1.98 29.30 24.97
N SER A 61 3.04 29.72 24.28
CA SER A 61 4.42 29.76 24.81
C SER A 61 4.50 30.77 25.96
N SER A 62 4.07 30.34 27.14
CA SER A 62 4.26 31.05 28.41
C SER A 62 4.67 30.13 29.56
N VAL A 63 4.79 28.82 29.32
CA VAL A 63 5.24 27.88 30.34
C VAL A 63 6.28 26.94 29.76
N LEU A 64 7.44 26.94 30.43
CA LEU A 64 8.62 26.10 30.28
C LEU A 64 8.42 24.83 29.43
N GLU A 65 9.08 24.78 28.29
CA GLU A 65 10.14 23.79 27.99
C GLU A 65 10.79 24.13 26.65
N ALA A 66 12.12 24.08 26.60
CA ALA A 66 12.95 24.42 25.47
C ALA A 66 12.88 23.36 24.34
N TRP A 67 11.68 23.02 23.89
CA TRP A 67 11.49 22.45 22.56
C TRP A 67 11.77 23.57 21.56
N THR A 68 12.64 23.32 20.59
CA THR A 68 13.11 24.31 19.62
C THR A 68 11.93 25.08 19.00
N GLU A 69 12.02 26.42 18.95
CA GLU A 69 11.02 27.31 18.33
C GLU A 69 10.61 26.90 16.90
N GLN A 70 11.39 26.03 16.26
CA GLN A 70 11.12 25.42 14.95
C GLN A 70 9.96 24.41 14.93
N SER A 71 9.45 23.95 16.08
CA SER A 71 8.43 22.89 16.10
C SER A 71 6.98 23.39 15.92
N ASP A 72 6.71 24.67 16.14
CA ASP A 72 5.35 25.22 16.15
C ASP A 72 4.98 26.04 14.91
N ARG A 73 5.96 26.33 14.04
CA ARG A 73 5.76 27.10 12.81
C ARG A 73 6.50 26.45 11.65
N GLY A 74 5.93 26.55 10.46
CA GLY A 74 6.59 26.06 9.26
C GLY A 74 5.71 26.11 8.04
N TRP A 75 6.31 25.79 6.90
CA TRP A 75 5.63 25.67 5.62
C TRP A 75 4.79 24.41 5.57
N LEU A 76 3.59 24.54 5.01
CA LEU A 76 2.63 23.48 4.75
C LEU A 76 2.01 23.69 3.36
N ARG A 77 1.60 22.63 2.67
CA ARG A 77 0.90 22.80 1.39
C ARG A 77 -0.50 23.34 1.63
N ALA A 78 -0.90 24.39 0.91
CA ALA A 78 -2.23 25.00 1.03
C ALA A 78 -3.37 23.97 0.84
N LEU A 79 -3.19 23.00 -0.07
CA LEU A 79 -4.15 21.92 -0.34
C LEU A 79 -4.33 20.92 0.82
N ARG A 80 -3.50 20.98 1.87
CA ARG A 80 -3.55 20.07 3.03
C ARG A 80 -4.29 20.66 4.21
N VAL A 81 -4.73 21.91 4.10
CA VAL A 81 -5.60 22.55 5.09
C VAL A 81 -6.89 22.98 4.42
N VAL A 82 -7.89 23.17 5.26
CA VAL A 82 -9.19 23.71 4.86
C VAL A 82 -9.61 24.65 5.98
N THR A 83 -10.09 25.84 5.63
CA THR A 83 -10.63 26.75 6.65
C THR A 83 -11.94 26.22 7.18
N GLU A 84 -12.35 26.66 8.36
CA GLU A 84 -13.67 26.33 8.91
C GLU A 84 -14.81 26.63 7.91
N SER A 85 -14.64 27.68 7.11
CA SER A 85 -15.55 28.02 6.00
C SER A 85 -15.57 27.01 4.84
N GLN A 86 -14.48 26.26 4.64
CA GLN A 86 -14.32 25.25 3.58
C GLN A 86 -14.62 23.83 4.04
N VAL A 87 -14.49 23.52 5.34
CA VAL A 87 -14.47 22.12 5.82
C VAL A 87 -15.80 21.39 5.62
N GLN A 88 -16.97 22.04 5.60
CA GLN A 88 -18.16 21.32 6.08
C GLN A 88 -19.43 21.27 5.22
N LEU A 89 -19.43 21.66 3.93
CA LEU A 89 -20.62 21.49 3.11
C LEU A 89 -20.44 20.38 2.07
N ARG A 90 -20.84 19.16 2.44
CA ARG A 90 -20.93 17.99 1.53
C ARG A 90 -22.35 17.44 1.53
N LYS A 91 -22.74 16.78 0.43
CA LYS A 91 -23.98 16.00 0.37
C LYS A 91 -24.05 15.02 1.53
N GLY A 92 -25.17 15.03 2.25
CA GLY A 92 -25.47 14.19 3.40
C GLY A 92 -25.17 14.81 4.77
N VAL A 93 -24.52 15.98 4.82
CA VAL A 93 -24.26 16.70 6.08
C VAL A 93 -25.52 17.39 6.60
N THR A 94 -25.72 17.38 7.92
CA THR A 94 -26.77 18.16 8.58
C THR A 94 -26.22 19.54 8.97
N VAL A 95 -26.96 20.58 8.60
CA VAL A 95 -26.66 21.99 8.89
C VAL A 95 -27.82 22.63 9.63
N ILE A 96 -27.58 23.76 10.27
CA ILE A 96 -28.58 24.61 10.93
C ILE A 96 -28.71 25.89 10.08
N ALA A 97 -29.95 26.28 9.75
CA ALA A 97 -30.23 27.56 9.10
C ALA A 97 -29.94 28.73 10.08
N ARG A 98 -29.30 29.81 9.58
CA ARG A 98 -28.92 31.00 10.37
C ARG A 98 -29.73 32.25 10.04
N ARG A 99 -30.56 32.21 9.00
CA ARG A 99 -31.30 33.37 8.50
C ARG A 99 -32.59 32.93 7.85
N THR A 100 -33.69 33.59 8.20
CA THR A 100 -34.97 33.40 7.53
C THR A 100 -34.85 33.80 6.06
N VAL A 101 -35.13 32.87 5.16
CA VAL A 101 -35.17 33.13 3.72
C VAL A 101 -36.62 33.41 3.31
N GLU A 102 -36.86 34.58 2.71
CA GLU A 102 -38.19 34.95 2.20
C GLU A 102 -38.70 33.93 1.17
N ARG A 103 -40.01 33.65 1.20
CA ARG A 103 -40.65 32.71 0.27
C ARG A 103 -40.52 33.22 -1.17
N ARG A 104 -39.68 32.55 -1.94
CA ARG A 104 -39.63 32.64 -3.41
C ARG A 104 -39.68 31.23 -3.97
N GLU A 105 -40.32 31.04 -5.12
CA GLU A 105 -40.38 29.73 -5.77
C GLU A 105 -38.97 29.18 -6.02
N GLY A 106 -38.75 27.92 -5.67
CA GLY A 106 -37.45 27.25 -5.79
C GLY A 106 -36.49 27.44 -4.61
N TYR A 107 -36.77 28.33 -3.66
CA TYR A 107 -35.95 28.55 -2.47
C TYR A 107 -36.54 27.87 -1.23
N LEU A 108 -35.66 27.36 -0.37
CA LEU A 108 -36.06 26.71 0.87
C LEU A 108 -36.43 27.76 1.92
N SER A 109 -37.71 27.86 2.25
CA SER A 109 -38.17 28.64 3.41
C SER A 109 -37.86 27.84 4.68
N CYS A 110 -37.01 28.40 5.52
CA CYS A 110 -36.60 27.87 6.82
C CYS A 110 -36.44 29.02 7.82
N GLU A 111 -36.66 28.73 9.09
CA GLU A 111 -36.42 29.66 10.20
C GLU A 111 -35.01 29.46 10.78
N ASP A 112 -34.51 30.48 11.48
CA ASP A 112 -33.23 30.36 12.19
C ASP A 112 -33.31 29.23 13.22
N GLY A 113 -32.34 28.31 13.19
CA GLY A 113 -32.35 27.10 14.02
C GLY A 113 -32.83 25.83 13.31
N ASP A 114 -33.47 25.92 12.14
CA ASP A 114 -33.97 24.73 11.43
C ASP A 114 -32.84 23.79 11.02
N ARG A 115 -33.05 22.48 11.24
CA ARG A 115 -32.10 21.43 10.84
C ARG A 115 -32.35 21.02 9.41
N LEU A 116 -31.33 21.17 8.57
CA LEU A 116 -31.40 20.92 7.15
C LEU A 116 -30.41 19.83 6.76
N LYS A 117 -30.84 18.89 5.92
CA LYS A 117 -29.95 17.90 5.31
C LYS A 117 -29.51 18.38 3.93
N VAL A 118 -28.22 18.56 3.73
CA VAL A 118 -27.66 18.98 2.44
C VAL A 118 -27.80 17.83 1.44
N LEU A 119 -28.54 18.05 0.36
CA LEU A 119 -28.76 17.06 -0.70
C LEU A 119 -27.84 17.29 -1.90
N TYR A 120 -27.47 18.54 -2.16
CA TYR A 120 -26.53 18.92 -3.20
C TYR A 120 -25.80 20.21 -2.82
N CYS A 121 -24.51 20.26 -3.15
CA CYS A 121 -23.68 21.45 -2.99
C CYS A 121 -23.41 22.00 -4.38
N GLY A 122 -23.79 23.24 -4.63
CA GLY A 122 -23.51 23.88 -5.90
C GLY A 122 -22.02 23.99 -6.19
N SER A 123 -21.73 24.02 -7.48
CA SER A 123 -20.40 23.96 -8.08
C SER A 123 -20.22 25.09 -9.09
N ARG A 124 -18.95 25.40 -9.37
CA ARG A 124 -18.63 26.47 -10.31
C ARG A 124 -19.00 26.10 -11.76
N GLU A 125 -18.98 24.82 -12.11
CA GLU A 125 -19.38 24.30 -13.43
C GLU A 125 -20.85 24.62 -13.73
N THR A 126 -21.68 24.64 -12.69
CA THR A 126 -23.11 24.94 -12.75
C THR A 126 -23.44 26.38 -12.36
N ASN A 127 -22.43 27.22 -12.10
CA ASN A 127 -22.56 28.62 -11.68
C ASN A 127 -23.47 28.83 -10.44
N ASP A 128 -23.46 27.85 -9.53
CA ASP A 128 -24.25 27.82 -8.30
C ASP A 128 -23.37 27.53 -7.07
N ASP A 129 -22.06 27.77 -7.17
CA ASP A 129 -21.05 27.49 -6.14
C ASP A 129 -21.29 28.19 -4.80
N GLU A 130 -22.15 29.19 -4.72
CA GLU A 130 -22.57 29.84 -3.47
C GLU A 130 -23.90 29.31 -2.90
N TRP A 131 -24.47 28.25 -3.50
CA TRP A 131 -25.77 27.70 -3.16
C TRP A 131 -25.71 26.24 -2.69
N LEU A 132 -26.71 25.87 -1.89
CA LEU A 132 -27.00 24.51 -1.43
C LEU A 132 -28.42 24.16 -1.82
N TRP A 133 -28.65 22.91 -2.20
CA TRP A 133 -29.98 22.32 -2.19
C TRP A 133 -30.08 21.46 -0.94
N ALA A 134 -30.98 21.83 -0.02
CA ALA A 134 -31.17 21.11 1.23
C ALA A 134 -32.64 20.74 1.44
N GLN A 135 -32.87 19.80 2.36
CA GLN A 135 -34.18 19.34 2.78
C GLN A 135 -34.36 19.57 4.28
N GLY A 136 -35.43 20.25 4.66
CA GLY A 136 -35.84 20.41 6.07
C GLY A 136 -36.53 19.16 6.61
N GLU A 137 -36.78 19.11 7.92
CA GLU A 137 -37.38 17.95 8.59
C GLU A 137 -38.81 17.63 8.10
N GLY A 138 -39.57 18.65 7.66
CA GLY A 138 -40.90 18.49 7.07
C GLY A 138 -40.90 17.95 5.62
N GLY A 139 -39.73 17.62 5.07
CA GLY A 139 -39.57 17.07 3.72
C GLY A 139 -39.49 18.12 2.61
N GLN A 140 -39.80 19.39 2.88
CA GLN A 140 -39.62 20.49 1.94
C GLN A 140 -38.15 20.65 1.56
N SER A 141 -37.88 20.89 0.28
CA SER A 141 -36.54 21.06 -0.26
C SER A 141 -36.46 22.31 -1.13
N GLY A 142 -35.30 22.94 -1.18
CA GLY A 142 -35.10 24.14 -1.98
C GLY A 142 -33.66 24.65 -1.91
N TRP A 143 -33.39 25.69 -2.70
CA TRP A 143 -32.10 26.38 -2.69
C TRP A 143 -31.97 27.32 -1.49
N LEU A 144 -30.77 27.37 -0.92
CA LEU A 144 -30.37 28.37 0.07
C LEU A 144 -28.87 28.69 -0.06
N SER A 145 -28.49 29.91 0.30
CA SER A 145 -27.08 30.34 0.20
C SER A 145 -26.22 29.61 1.23
N LYS A 146 -25.00 29.21 0.84
CA LYS A 146 -24.00 28.61 1.74
C LYS A 146 -23.72 29.46 2.99
N GLY A 147 -23.77 30.79 2.84
CA GLY A 147 -23.59 31.73 3.97
C GLY A 147 -24.77 31.80 4.94
N SER A 148 -25.91 31.18 4.62
CA SER A 148 -27.12 31.17 5.46
C SER A 148 -27.23 29.92 6.35
N VAL A 149 -26.21 29.07 6.39
CA VAL A 149 -26.21 27.84 7.20
C VAL A 149 -24.94 27.68 8.02
N THR A 150 -24.98 26.80 9.02
CA THR A 150 -23.80 26.37 9.78
C THR A 150 -23.86 24.89 10.05
N VAL A 151 -22.72 24.23 9.95
CA VAL A 151 -22.70 22.79 10.04
C VAL A 151 -22.81 22.35 11.49
N LEU A 152 -23.74 21.43 11.73
CA LEU A 152 -23.88 20.80 13.02
C LEU A 152 -22.73 19.79 13.19
N GLN A 153 -21.65 20.19 13.86
CA GLN A 153 -20.59 19.25 14.20
C GLN A 153 -21.17 18.16 15.10
N LYS A 154 -21.10 16.92 14.64
CA LYS A 154 -21.52 15.76 15.42
C LYS A 154 -20.50 15.56 16.54
N ASN A 155 -20.69 16.24 17.67
CA ASN A 155 -19.90 15.99 18.86
C ASN A 155 -20.02 14.49 19.19
N ARG A 156 -18.87 13.80 19.18
CA ARG A 156 -18.77 12.45 19.75
C ARG A 156 -18.94 12.60 21.25
N GLU A 157 -20.18 12.56 21.71
CA GLU A 157 -20.49 12.38 23.13
C GLU A 157 -19.91 11.04 23.58
N LYS A 158 -18.82 11.12 24.35
CA LYS A 158 -18.40 10.06 25.25
C LYS A 158 -19.46 9.99 26.35
N GLY A 159 -20.26 8.93 26.35
CA GLY A 159 -21.23 8.69 27.41
C GLY A 159 -20.54 8.42 28.76
N CYS A 160 -20.71 9.35 29.69
CA CYS A 160 -20.80 9.05 31.12
C CYS A 160 -22.29 9.11 31.50
N ALA A 161 -22.74 8.14 32.29
CA ALA A 161 -24.13 7.93 32.66
C ALA A 161 -24.71 9.03 33.56
N ALA A 162 -26.01 9.29 33.39
CA ALA A 162 -26.92 9.73 34.44
C ALA A 162 -28.34 9.20 34.15
N GLN A 163 -29.07 8.93 35.22
CA GLN A 163 -30.27 8.10 35.33
C GLN A 163 -31.58 8.75 34.84
N ASP A 164 -32.53 7.85 34.54
CA ASP A 164 -34.00 7.92 34.74
C ASP A 164 -34.86 9.01 34.05
N LEU A 165 -35.74 8.57 33.14
CA LEU A 165 -37.17 8.34 33.40
C LEU A 165 -37.91 7.92 32.12
N GLY A 166 -38.62 6.78 32.18
CA GLY A 166 -39.93 6.55 31.55
C GLY A 166 -40.04 6.40 30.02
N GLY A 167 -40.49 5.22 29.58
CA GLY A 167 -41.14 5.07 28.27
C GLY A 167 -41.00 3.70 27.62
N GLN A 168 -41.76 2.70 28.10
CA GLN A 168 -41.92 1.42 27.42
C GLN A 168 -42.72 1.59 26.12
N THR A 169 -42.12 1.23 24.99
CA THR A 169 -42.85 0.67 23.83
C THR A 169 -42.04 -0.47 23.24
N SER A 170 -42.49 -1.69 23.49
CA SER A 170 -41.94 -2.93 22.94
C SER A 170 -42.34 -3.11 21.48
N SER A 171 -41.39 -2.97 20.56
CA SER A 171 -41.49 -3.54 19.21
C SER A 171 -40.47 -4.66 19.09
N SER A 172 -40.93 -5.90 19.22
CA SER A 172 -40.13 -7.11 19.04
C SER A 172 -39.77 -7.29 17.56
N THR A 173 -38.62 -6.80 17.14
CA THR A 173 -37.97 -7.26 15.92
C THR A 173 -37.40 -8.65 16.20
N GLY A 174 -37.99 -9.67 15.57
CA GLY A 174 -37.52 -11.06 15.64
C GLY A 174 -36.11 -11.18 15.08
N GLN A 175 -35.10 -11.10 15.94
CA GLN A 175 -33.71 -11.29 15.56
C GLN A 175 -33.47 -12.80 15.39
N THR A 176 -33.38 -13.26 14.13
CA THR A 176 -33.03 -14.64 13.80
C THR A 176 -31.67 -14.97 14.41
N ARG A 177 -31.63 -15.92 15.35
CA ARG A 177 -30.38 -16.44 15.92
C ARG A 177 -29.75 -17.41 14.94
N SER A 178 -28.47 -17.21 14.67
CA SER A 178 -27.67 -18.12 13.84
C SER A 178 -26.89 -19.07 14.74
N TYR A 179 -26.90 -20.36 14.41
CA TYR A 179 -26.14 -21.39 15.13
C TYR A 179 -25.06 -21.98 14.22
N GLY A 180 -24.00 -22.50 14.82
CA GLY A 180 -22.94 -23.21 14.11
C GLY A 180 -22.32 -24.31 14.96
N ARG A 181 -21.42 -25.09 14.35
CA ARG A 181 -20.72 -26.20 15.01
C ARG A 181 -19.21 -26.04 14.88
N ILE A 182 -18.48 -26.25 15.96
CA ILE A 182 -17.01 -26.22 15.95
C ILE A 182 -16.48 -27.42 15.16
N LEU A 183 -15.71 -27.19 14.09
CA LEU A 183 -15.18 -28.23 13.22
C LEU A 183 -13.92 -28.91 13.80
N ARG A 184 -13.10 -28.15 14.53
CA ARG A 184 -11.83 -28.62 15.11
C ARG A 184 -11.65 -28.06 16.51
N THR A 185 -11.04 -28.86 17.39
CA THR A 185 -10.73 -28.42 18.75
C THR A 185 -9.85 -27.18 18.70
N CYS A 186 -10.31 -26.09 19.32
CA CYS A 186 -9.65 -24.79 19.30
C CYS A 186 -9.85 -24.10 20.66
N SER A 187 -9.38 -22.86 20.80
CA SER A 187 -9.51 -22.10 22.05
C SER A 187 -10.28 -20.81 21.81
N LEU A 188 -11.26 -20.53 22.67
CA LEU A 188 -12.02 -19.30 22.67
C LEU A 188 -11.15 -18.17 23.23
N SER A 189 -10.87 -17.14 22.41
CA SER A 189 -10.15 -15.96 22.88
C SER A 189 -11.10 -14.83 23.26
N ARG A 190 -10.96 -14.30 24.48
CA ARG A 190 -11.74 -13.16 24.98
C ARG A 190 -11.05 -11.81 24.73
N THR A 191 -9.76 -11.82 24.45
CA THR A 191 -8.90 -10.62 24.42
C THR A 191 -8.50 -10.18 23.01
N ILE A 192 -8.72 -11.02 21.99
CA ILE A 192 -8.37 -10.65 20.61
C ILE A 192 -9.38 -9.63 20.08
N SER A 193 -8.89 -8.42 19.82
CA SER A 193 -9.61 -7.42 19.01
C SER A 193 -9.59 -7.87 17.54
N PRO A 194 -10.74 -7.89 16.83
CA PRO A 194 -10.79 -8.24 15.41
C PRO A 194 -10.05 -7.22 14.51
N ASN A 195 -9.64 -6.08 15.08
CA ASN A 195 -8.85 -5.06 14.39
C ASN A 195 -7.36 -5.06 14.78
N ALA A 196 -6.93 -5.98 15.65
CA ALA A 196 -5.53 -6.05 16.06
C ALA A 196 -4.64 -6.32 14.85
N THR A 197 -3.51 -5.64 14.76
CA THR A 197 -2.47 -5.87 13.75
C THR A 197 -1.80 -7.23 13.95
N GLU A 198 -1.14 -7.76 12.92
CA GLU A 198 -0.48 -9.08 12.99
C GLU A 198 0.61 -9.14 14.08
N SER A 199 1.28 -8.01 14.34
CA SER A 199 2.26 -7.86 15.42
C SER A 199 1.61 -7.87 16.82
N GLU A 200 0.50 -7.15 17.00
CA GLU A 200 -0.29 -7.20 18.26
C GLU A 200 -0.85 -8.61 18.50
N ARG A 201 -1.19 -9.34 17.43
CA ARG A 201 -1.68 -10.74 17.51
C ARG A 201 -0.61 -11.70 17.99
N THR A 202 0.61 -11.62 17.45
CA THR A 202 1.72 -12.49 17.89
C THR A 202 2.08 -12.22 19.35
N TYR A 203 2.07 -10.94 19.76
CA TYR A 203 2.29 -10.55 21.15
C TYR A 203 1.20 -11.09 22.08
N LEU A 204 -0.08 -10.90 21.73
CA LEU A 204 -1.22 -11.37 22.52
C LEU A 204 -1.32 -12.90 22.58
N LEU A 205 -0.97 -13.62 21.51
CA LEU A 205 -0.92 -15.09 21.51
C LEU A 205 0.24 -15.63 22.36
N ALA A 206 1.39 -14.95 22.35
CA ALA A 206 2.55 -15.31 23.19
C ALA A 206 2.31 -15.03 24.69
N HIS A 207 1.39 -14.13 25.02
CA HIS A 207 1.09 -13.70 26.40
C HIS A 207 -0.33 -14.08 26.87
N ALA A 208 -1.06 -14.89 26.11
CA ALA A 208 -2.38 -15.42 26.49
C ALA A 208 -2.27 -16.55 27.52
N GLY A 209 -1.67 -16.25 28.67
CA GLY A 209 -1.73 -17.11 29.85
C GLY A 209 -3.16 -17.17 30.42
N GLU A 210 -3.60 -18.38 30.73
CA GLU A 210 -4.70 -18.75 31.65
C GLU A 210 -6.17 -18.37 31.36
N THR A 211 -6.52 -17.62 30.30
CA THR A 211 -7.94 -17.21 30.07
C THR A 211 -8.60 -17.77 28.81
N SER A 212 -8.00 -18.77 28.15
CA SER A 212 -8.61 -19.41 26.99
C SER A 212 -9.51 -20.58 27.39
N THR A 213 -10.76 -20.59 26.93
CA THR A 213 -11.69 -21.71 27.18
C THR A 213 -11.59 -22.68 26.00
N PRO A 214 -11.21 -23.95 26.22
CA PRO A 214 -11.13 -24.93 25.14
C PRO A 214 -12.52 -25.19 24.54
N LEU A 215 -12.59 -25.12 23.22
CA LEU A 215 -13.73 -25.46 22.39
C LEU A 215 -13.46 -26.80 21.71
N HIS A 216 -14.11 -27.86 22.15
CA HIS A 216 -13.97 -29.17 21.51
C HIS A 216 -14.72 -29.22 20.17
N ALA A 217 -14.20 -30.02 19.24
CA ALA A 217 -14.87 -30.31 17.98
C ALA A 217 -16.29 -30.88 18.22
N ASN A 218 -17.19 -30.62 17.26
CA ASN A 218 -18.62 -30.94 17.27
C ASN A 218 -19.48 -30.22 18.31
N ARG A 219 -18.92 -29.26 19.07
CA ARG A 219 -19.70 -28.45 20.00
C ARG A 219 -20.55 -27.41 19.25
N GLU A 220 -21.82 -27.30 19.61
CA GLU A 220 -22.72 -26.29 19.05
C GLU A 220 -22.53 -24.94 19.75
N VAL A 221 -22.57 -23.87 18.96
CA VAL A 221 -22.35 -22.49 19.40
C VAL A 221 -23.34 -21.55 18.72
N GLU A 222 -23.75 -20.49 19.43
CA GLU A 222 -24.52 -19.40 18.83
C GLU A 222 -23.55 -18.42 18.16
N ILE A 223 -23.78 -18.11 16.89
CA ILE A 223 -22.97 -17.13 16.15
C ILE A 223 -23.56 -15.75 16.39
N VAL A 224 -22.84 -14.94 17.16
CA VAL A 224 -23.26 -13.58 17.53
C VAL A 224 -22.96 -12.59 16.41
N GLN A 225 -21.75 -12.68 15.83
CA GLN A 225 -21.29 -11.77 14.79
C GLN A 225 -20.13 -12.39 14.00
N THR A 226 -20.04 -12.09 12.71
CA THR A 226 -18.86 -12.38 11.86
C THR A 226 -18.15 -11.08 11.50
N ARG A 227 -16.81 -11.06 11.56
CA ARG A 227 -15.95 -9.95 11.11
C ARG A 227 -14.71 -10.51 10.42
N GLY A 228 -14.66 -10.42 9.09
CA GLY A 228 -13.57 -10.97 8.30
C GLY A 228 -13.42 -12.48 8.53
N SER A 229 -12.20 -12.94 8.83
CA SER A 229 -11.89 -14.35 9.11
C SER A 229 -12.22 -14.79 10.55
N TRP A 230 -12.96 -13.99 11.32
CA TRP A 230 -13.29 -14.28 12.72
C TRP A 230 -14.79 -14.32 12.95
N VAL A 231 -15.22 -15.27 13.76
CA VAL A 231 -16.61 -15.46 14.20
C VAL A 231 -16.66 -15.32 15.72
N GLN A 232 -17.49 -14.41 16.21
CA GLN A 232 -17.78 -14.31 17.63
C GLN A 232 -18.86 -15.34 17.96
N VAL A 233 -18.47 -16.33 18.75
CA VAL A 233 -19.31 -17.45 19.14
C VAL A 233 -19.67 -17.34 20.62
N ARG A 234 -20.92 -17.70 20.97
CA ARG A 234 -21.41 -17.76 22.35
C ARG A 234 -21.75 -19.20 22.74
N LEU A 235 -21.26 -19.61 23.90
CA LEU A 235 -21.53 -20.90 24.54
C LEU A 235 -22.60 -20.72 25.61
N GLY A 236 -23.86 -21.08 25.30
CA GLY A 236 -24.96 -20.96 26.26
C GLY A 236 -25.20 -19.51 26.71
N SER A 237 -25.43 -19.31 28.02
CA SER A 237 -25.81 -18.01 28.58
C SER A 237 -24.66 -17.04 28.87
N GLU A 238 -23.40 -17.49 28.95
CA GLU A 238 -22.41 -16.71 29.74
C GLU A 238 -21.04 -16.45 29.08
N THR A 239 -20.68 -17.10 27.97
CA THR A 239 -19.34 -16.89 27.38
C THR A 239 -19.38 -16.62 25.89
N ALA A 240 -19.04 -15.38 25.49
CA ALA A 240 -18.78 -15.00 24.11
C ALA A 240 -17.28 -14.77 23.88
N GLY A 241 -16.76 -15.21 22.75
CA GLY A 241 -15.38 -14.95 22.35
C GLY A 241 -15.16 -15.23 20.86
N TRP A 242 -13.97 -14.92 20.37
CA TRP A 242 -13.64 -14.99 18.95
C TRP A 242 -12.94 -16.30 18.61
N VAL A 243 -13.34 -16.89 17.48
CA VAL A 243 -12.70 -18.07 16.89
C VAL A 243 -12.52 -17.86 15.38
N GLN A 244 -11.52 -18.52 14.79
CA GLN A 244 -11.29 -18.46 13.34
C GLN A 244 -12.49 -19.04 12.59
N ALA A 245 -12.93 -18.36 11.52
CA ALA A 245 -14.11 -18.75 10.74
C ALA A 245 -13.97 -20.18 10.15
N GLU A 246 -12.76 -20.60 9.79
CA GLU A 246 -12.46 -21.96 9.33
C GLU A 246 -12.70 -23.05 10.37
N HIS A 247 -12.85 -22.68 11.65
CA HIS A 247 -13.16 -23.61 12.74
C HIS A 247 -14.66 -23.72 13.05
N VAL A 248 -15.53 -23.00 12.33
CA VAL A 248 -16.99 -23.00 12.58
C VAL A 248 -17.74 -23.36 11.29
N SER A 249 -18.56 -24.41 11.33
CA SER A 249 -19.54 -24.69 10.28
C SER A 249 -20.82 -23.92 10.55
N GLN A 250 -21.33 -23.21 9.53
CA GLN A 250 -22.65 -22.56 9.53
C GLN A 250 -23.69 -23.46 8.86
N ASP A 251 -23.74 -24.73 9.25
CA ASP A 251 -24.85 -25.58 8.83
C ASP A 251 -26.12 -25.10 9.51
N SER A 252 -27.21 -24.98 8.75
CA SER A 252 -28.49 -24.42 9.18
C SER A 252 -29.17 -25.31 10.23
N LEU A 253 -28.65 -25.29 11.46
CA LEU A 253 -29.20 -26.06 12.56
C LEU A 253 -30.48 -25.39 13.06
N SER A 254 -31.57 -26.17 13.13
CA SER A 254 -32.83 -25.73 13.72
C SER A 254 -32.63 -25.50 15.23
N PRO A 255 -33.25 -24.48 15.84
CA PRO A 255 -33.07 -24.22 17.28
C PRO A 255 -33.52 -25.44 18.10
N PRO A 256 -32.80 -25.78 19.18
CA PRO A 256 -33.18 -26.91 20.03
C PRO A 256 -34.56 -26.66 20.67
N PRO A 257 -35.40 -27.71 20.84
CA PRO A 257 -36.70 -27.57 21.46
C PRO A 257 -36.56 -27.05 22.90
N PRO A 258 -37.46 -26.15 23.37
CA PRO A 258 -37.41 -25.64 24.72
C PRO A 258 -37.56 -26.78 25.75
N PRO A 259 -36.86 -26.71 26.91
CA PRO A 259 -36.98 -27.72 27.95
C PRO A 259 -38.43 -27.76 28.48
N ALA A 260 -39.01 -28.96 28.50
CA ALA A 260 -40.39 -29.19 28.91
C ALA A 260 -40.60 -28.73 30.37
N ALA A 261 -41.55 -27.81 30.56
CA ALA A 261 -41.98 -27.36 31.87
C ALA A 261 -42.63 -28.52 32.64
N GLU A 262 -42.08 -28.78 33.82
CA GLU A 262 -42.55 -29.76 34.80
C GLU A 262 -43.97 -29.39 35.25
N THR A 263 -44.97 -30.12 34.73
CA THR A 263 -46.38 -29.93 35.08
C THR A 263 -46.84 -31.06 35.99
N THR A 264 -47.29 -30.64 37.16
CA THR A 264 -47.85 -31.40 38.27
C THR A 264 -49.00 -32.33 37.85
N ARG A 265 -48.98 -33.53 38.42
CA ARG A 265 -49.99 -34.61 38.31
C ARG A 265 -51.42 -34.14 38.61
N LEU A 266 -52.37 -34.61 37.79
CA LEU A 266 -53.65 -35.20 38.25
C LEU A 266 -54.03 -36.38 37.34
N VAL A 267 -54.61 -37.42 37.95
CA VAL A 267 -54.93 -38.77 37.44
C VAL A 267 -56.47 -38.92 37.44
N PRO A 268 -57.10 -39.97 36.86
CA PRO A 268 -57.54 -40.22 35.47
C PRO A 268 -59.11 -40.24 35.35
N PRO A 269 -59.72 -40.77 34.27
CA PRO A 269 -60.05 -42.21 34.26
C PRO A 269 -59.83 -42.95 32.91
N LYS A 270 -59.47 -44.23 33.06
CA LYS A 270 -59.47 -45.35 32.08
C LYS A 270 -60.93 -45.80 31.79
N PRO A 271 -61.19 -46.85 30.98
CA PRO A 271 -60.62 -47.31 29.69
C PRO A 271 -61.70 -47.75 28.68
N GLN A 272 -61.45 -47.77 27.37
CA GLN A 272 -62.04 -48.79 26.48
C GLN A 272 -61.06 -49.21 25.35
N ARG A 273 -61.03 -50.52 25.09
CA ARG A 273 -60.31 -51.32 24.07
C ARG A 273 -61.39 -52.27 23.49
N PRO A 274 -61.17 -53.11 22.45
CA PRO A 274 -60.36 -53.05 21.22
C PRO A 274 -61.23 -53.31 19.94
N ALA A 275 -60.62 -53.38 18.75
CA ALA A 275 -60.59 -54.54 17.82
C ALA A 275 -60.27 -54.07 16.35
N PRO A 276 -60.11 -54.96 15.34
CA PRO A 276 -58.82 -55.50 14.91
C PRO A 276 -58.50 -55.29 13.42
N ARG A 277 -57.26 -55.63 13.03
CA ARG A 277 -56.77 -55.69 11.63
C ARG A 277 -57.50 -56.74 10.78
N PRO A 278 -57.55 -56.54 9.45
CA PRO A 278 -57.51 -57.63 8.48
C PRO A 278 -56.11 -57.80 7.85
N PRO A 279 -55.78 -59.02 7.37
CA PRO A 279 -54.44 -59.41 6.94
C PRO A 279 -54.26 -59.49 5.41
N GLY A 280 -53.01 -59.31 4.98
CA GLY A 280 -52.36 -60.16 3.97
C GLY A 280 -52.69 -59.94 2.49
N GLN A 281 -51.65 -59.63 1.71
CA GLN A 281 -51.30 -60.43 0.53
C GLN A 281 -49.83 -60.21 0.12
N LYS A 282 -49.07 -61.32 0.24
CA LYS A 282 -47.92 -61.77 -0.55
C LYS A 282 -48.26 -61.76 -2.05
N GLU A 283 -47.40 -61.90 -3.06
CA GLU A 283 -45.97 -62.14 -3.33
C GLU A 283 -45.88 -62.04 -4.88
N ALA A 284 -44.74 -61.64 -5.44
CA ALA A 284 -44.17 -62.10 -6.73
C ALA A 284 -42.94 -61.22 -7.04
N GLN A 285 -41.71 -61.64 -6.73
CA GLN A 285 -40.84 -62.47 -7.58
C GLN A 285 -40.76 -62.03 -9.05
N THR A 286 -39.61 -61.44 -9.43
CA THR A 286 -38.85 -61.88 -10.61
C THR A 286 -37.35 -61.70 -10.33
N GLN A 287 -36.60 -62.78 -10.51
CA GLN A 287 -35.14 -62.90 -10.45
C GLN A 287 -34.49 -62.69 -11.84
N ALA A 288 -33.15 -62.70 -11.81
CA ALA A 288 -32.16 -62.96 -12.88
C ALA A 288 -31.48 -61.66 -13.37
N SER A 289 -30.16 -61.56 -13.55
CA SER A 289 -28.99 -62.47 -13.46
C SER A 289 -27.75 -61.54 -13.59
N ALA A 290 -26.73 -61.57 -12.73
CA ALA A 290 -25.52 -62.41 -12.76
C ALA A 290 -24.46 -62.06 -13.84
N ALA A 291 -23.19 -62.04 -13.38
CA ALA A 291 -21.89 -62.05 -14.10
C ALA A 291 -21.34 -60.72 -14.66
N ALA A 292 -20.03 -60.47 -14.79
CA ALA A 292 -18.76 -60.87 -14.17
C ALA A 292 -17.64 -60.09 -14.94
N ALA A 293 -16.56 -59.67 -14.27
CA ALA A 293 -15.20 -59.30 -14.76
C ALA A 293 -14.70 -58.10 -13.92
N SER A 294 -13.67 -58.16 -13.06
CA SER A 294 -12.29 -58.64 -13.18
C SER A 294 -11.48 -57.94 -14.29
N ALA A 295 -10.58 -57.04 -13.88
CA ALA A 295 -9.20 -56.89 -14.36
C ALA A 295 -8.67 -55.43 -14.33
N SER A 296 -7.48 -55.30 -13.76
CA SER A 296 -6.38 -54.42 -14.18
C SER A 296 -6.27 -52.99 -13.62
N ARG A 297 -5.39 -52.93 -12.62
CA ARG A 297 -4.68 -51.79 -12.02
C ARG A 297 -3.64 -51.21 -13.00
N PRO A 298 -3.52 -49.89 -13.20
CA PRO A 298 -2.35 -49.28 -13.84
C PRO A 298 -1.27 -48.89 -12.80
N PRO A 299 0.02 -48.84 -13.20
CA PRO A 299 1.16 -48.70 -12.29
C PRO A 299 1.40 -47.25 -11.82
N GLU A 300 1.92 -47.13 -10.60
CA GLU A 300 2.53 -45.93 -10.03
C GLU A 300 3.79 -45.52 -10.80
N PRO A 301 4.03 -44.21 -11.02
CA PRO A 301 5.34 -43.73 -11.41
C PRO A 301 6.25 -43.49 -10.18
N VAL A 302 7.47 -44.01 -10.32
CA VAL A 302 8.65 -43.90 -9.46
C VAL A 302 9.06 -42.43 -9.23
N PRO A 303 9.62 -42.06 -8.06
CA PRO A 303 10.08 -40.71 -7.78
C PRO A 303 11.37 -40.39 -8.55
N GLU A 304 11.35 -39.31 -9.33
CA GLU A 304 12.55 -38.70 -9.89
C GLU A 304 13.30 -37.92 -8.79
N ASP A 305 14.40 -38.50 -8.34
CA ASP A 305 15.51 -37.79 -7.72
C ASP A 305 16.15 -36.87 -8.76
N GLY A 306 15.73 -35.61 -8.78
CA GLY A 306 16.30 -34.55 -9.61
C GLY A 306 17.24 -33.67 -8.79
N GLY A 307 18.53 -34.04 -8.79
CA GLY A 307 19.60 -33.30 -8.13
C GLY A 307 19.62 -31.81 -8.49
N HIS A 308 19.75 -30.98 -7.46
CA HIS A 308 20.07 -29.57 -7.57
C HIS A 308 21.48 -29.41 -8.17
N THR A 309 21.56 -29.24 -9.48
CA THR A 309 22.74 -28.63 -10.11
C THR A 309 22.73 -27.14 -9.78
N GLY A 310 23.54 -26.77 -8.78
CA GLY A 310 23.90 -25.39 -8.50
C GLY A 310 24.63 -24.82 -9.71
N LEU A 311 23.91 -24.04 -10.53
CA LEU A 311 24.51 -23.20 -11.54
C LEU A 311 25.08 -21.96 -10.84
N GLN A 312 26.37 -22.06 -10.54
CA GLN A 312 27.23 -20.97 -10.12
C GLN A 312 27.34 -19.99 -11.30
N TRP A 313 26.70 -18.82 -11.21
CA TRP A 313 26.90 -17.76 -12.19
C TRP A 313 28.26 -17.11 -11.96
N LEU A 314 29.01 -16.99 -13.06
CA LEU A 314 30.28 -16.27 -13.12
C LEU A 314 30.12 -14.85 -12.57
N GLN A 315 30.85 -14.64 -11.48
CA GLN A 315 31.45 -13.39 -11.04
C GLN A 315 31.74 -12.48 -12.25
N TRP A 316 31.15 -11.29 -12.25
CA TRP A 316 31.56 -10.20 -13.13
C TRP A 316 33.08 -10.05 -12.96
N GLN A 317 33.87 -10.37 -13.99
CA GLN A 317 35.33 -10.37 -13.86
C GLN A 317 35.81 -8.94 -13.59
N GLU A 318 36.22 -8.69 -12.35
CA GLU A 318 37.08 -7.58 -11.96
C GLU A 318 38.40 -7.73 -12.73
N GLY A 319 38.64 -6.87 -13.72
CA GLY A 319 39.74 -7.10 -14.63
C GLY A 319 40.22 -5.89 -15.41
N HIS A 320 40.07 -4.65 -14.95
CA HIS A 320 40.77 -3.51 -15.56
C HIS A 320 41.13 -2.42 -14.54
N SER A 321 42.07 -2.73 -13.64
CA SER A 321 42.90 -1.68 -13.03
C SER A 321 43.95 -1.26 -14.06
N ARG A 322 43.68 -0.21 -14.84
CA ARG A 322 44.69 0.38 -15.73
C ARG A 322 45.59 1.33 -14.95
N THR A 323 46.78 0.83 -14.64
CA THR A 323 47.97 1.65 -14.42
C THR A 323 48.29 2.42 -15.70
N ALA A 324 48.59 3.72 -15.56
CA ALA A 324 49.05 4.58 -16.63
C ALA A 324 50.28 3.98 -17.32
N GLY A 325 50.18 3.76 -18.63
CA GLY A 325 51.25 3.30 -19.50
C GLY A 325 51.25 4.13 -20.78
N THR A 326 52.29 4.92 -20.94
CA THR A 326 52.59 5.80 -22.08
C THR A 326 52.84 5.04 -23.38
N SER A 327 52.39 5.65 -24.49
CA SER A 327 52.97 5.63 -25.84
C SER A 327 53.06 4.30 -26.60
N SER A 328 52.36 4.21 -27.74
CA SER A 328 53.02 3.90 -29.01
C SER A 328 52.18 4.37 -30.21
N THR A 329 52.80 5.21 -31.02
CA THR A 329 52.43 5.60 -32.38
C THR A 329 52.27 4.39 -33.31
N TRP A 330 51.20 4.37 -34.11
CA TRP A 330 51.16 3.67 -35.39
C TRP A 330 50.61 4.60 -36.48
N LEU A 331 51.49 4.88 -37.44
CA LEU A 331 51.21 5.44 -38.76
C LEU A 331 50.65 4.33 -39.67
N ALA A 332 49.61 4.62 -40.45
CA ALA A 332 49.56 4.38 -41.91
C ALA A 332 48.17 4.71 -42.49
N ASP A 333 48.16 5.75 -43.32
CA ASP A 333 47.54 5.92 -44.64
C ASP A 333 46.14 5.38 -44.97
N GLY A 334 45.30 6.25 -45.56
CA GLY A 334 44.03 5.81 -46.13
C GLY A 334 43.05 6.81 -46.76
N ASN A 335 43.53 7.85 -47.46
CA ASN A 335 42.93 8.43 -48.68
C ASN A 335 41.54 9.15 -48.70
N ALA A 336 41.61 10.39 -49.21
CA ALA A 336 40.72 11.12 -50.14
C ALA A 336 39.24 11.39 -49.83
N GLY A 337 38.92 12.70 -49.75
CA GLY A 337 37.58 13.25 -49.92
C GLY A 337 37.57 14.78 -49.83
N ALA A 338 37.89 15.44 -50.93
CA ALA A 338 37.98 16.90 -51.06
C ALA A 338 36.61 17.60 -50.93
N PHE A 339 36.56 18.73 -50.22
CA PHE A 339 35.69 19.86 -50.57
C PHE A 339 36.35 21.17 -50.15
N ALA A 340 36.53 22.05 -51.14
CA ALA A 340 37.16 23.36 -51.01
C ALA A 340 36.16 24.39 -50.48
N GLY A 341 36.65 25.33 -49.65
CA GLY A 341 35.92 26.51 -49.22
C GLY A 341 36.89 27.54 -48.64
N GLN A 342 37.14 28.60 -49.40
CA GLN A 342 38.01 29.75 -49.11
C GLN A 342 37.64 30.46 -47.80
N PHE A 343 38.62 31.03 -47.08
CA PHE A 343 38.73 32.49 -46.85
C PHE A 343 40.01 32.87 -46.08
N LEU A 344 40.48 34.09 -46.37
CA LEU A 344 41.75 34.72 -46.03
C LEU A 344 41.88 35.15 -44.56
N GLY A 345 43.12 35.18 -44.03
CA GLY A 345 43.46 35.96 -42.83
C GLY A 345 44.72 35.49 -42.08
N ALA A 346 45.87 36.13 -42.36
CA ALA A 346 47.14 36.01 -41.63
C ALA A 346 47.16 36.91 -40.37
N PRO A 347 48.30 37.12 -39.67
CA PRO A 347 49.14 36.14 -38.95
C PRO A 347 49.43 36.57 -37.49
N GLY A 348 50.00 35.64 -36.71
CA GLY A 348 50.92 35.99 -35.62
C GLY A 348 50.37 35.84 -34.19
N SER A 349 50.97 34.93 -33.41
CA SER A 349 51.52 35.26 -32.10
C SER A 349 52.12 34.00 -31.48
N THR A 350 53.38 34.12 -31.07
CA THR A 350 54.18 33.18 -30.30
C THR A 350 53.47 32.76 -29.01
N ARG A 351 53.31 31.45 -28.80
CA ARG A 351 52.86 30.89 -27.52
C ARG A 351 54.07 30.35 -26.77
N GLU A 352 54.49 31.11 -25.76
CA GLU A 352 55.36 30.65 -24.69
C GLU A 352 54.70 29.51 -23.91
N ALA A 353 55.52 28.51 -23.59
CA ALA A 353 55.18 27.43 -22.68
C ALA A 353 55.15 27.97 -21.25
N PHE A 354 53.97 28.02 -20.64
CA PHE A 354 53.81 28.22 -19.21
C PHE A 354 53.42 26.88 -18.58
N THR A 355 54.42 26.20 -18.01
CA THR A 355 54.23 25.12 -17.05
C THR A 355 53.67 25.73 -15.77
N ARG A 356 52.43 25.38 -15.42
CA ARG A 356 51.83 25.72 -14.13
C ARG A 356 51.52 24.43 -13.38
N SER A 357 52.44 24.06 -12.51
CA SER A 357 52.18 23.18 -11.38
C SER A 357 51.40 23.93 -10.31
N ASP A 358 50.61 23.15 -9.59
CA ASP A 358 50.10 23.35 -8.23
C ASP A 358 48.86 24.20 -7.97
N LEU A 359 48.06 23.62 -7.06
CA LEU A 359 46.87 24.11 -6.37
C LEU A 359 45.53 23.85 -7.08
N ALA A 360 45.12 22.57 -7.03
CA ALA A 360 43.71 22.22 -7.11
C ALA A 360 42.97 22.87 -5.92
N PRO A 361 41.89 23.63 -6.15
CA PRO A 361 41.10 24.18 -5.06
C PRO A 361 40.40 23.03 -4.34
N SER A 362 40.55 22.98 -3.01
CA SER A 362 39.70 22.19 -2.12
C SER A 362 38.26 22.67 -2.28
N GLY A 363 37.55 22.04 -3.21
CA GLY A 363 36.12 22.24 -3.42
C GLY A 363 35.35 21.97 -2.12
N PRO A 364 34.17 22.59 -1.94
CA PRO A 364 33.36 22.42 -0.75
C PRO A 364 33.13 20.92 -0.53
N CYS A 365 33.39 20.49 0.71
CA CYS A 365 33.19 19.15 1.21
C CYS A 365 31.74 18.73 0.93
N GLY A 366 31.51 18.12 -0.24
CA GLY A 366 30.24 17.49 -0.55
C GLY A 366 30.03 16.44 0.53
N SER A 367 28.92 16.55 1.25
CA SER A 367 28.50 15.63 2.29
C SER A 367 28.42 14.22 1.71
N ARG A 368 29.56 13.52 1.71
CA ARG A 368 29.59 12.08 1.48
C ARG A 368 28.74 11.51 2.61
N LEU A 369 27.65 10.86 2.24
CA LEU A 369 26.86 10.10 3.20
C LEU A 369 27.85 9.25 4.03
N PRO A 370 27.69 9.18 5.36
CA PRO A 370 28.49 8.30 6.18
C PRO A 370 28.49 6.93 5.49
N SER A 371 29.67 6.35 5.30
CA SER A 371 29.88 5.16 4.48
C SER A 371 29.13 3.98 5.11
N LEU A 372 27.84 3.91 4.82
CA LEU A 372 26.91 2.88 5.27
C LEU A 372 27.32 1.61 4.56
N ARG A 373 28.15 0.81 5.24
CA ARG A 373 28.48 -0.54 4.78
C ARG A 373 27.30 -1.43 5.14
N GLY A 374 26.60 -1.90 4.12
CA GLY A 374 25.44 -2.77 4.26
C GLY A 374 25.33 -3.72 3.08
N GLU A 375 24.48 -4.74 3.24
CA GLU A 375 24.10 -5.65 2.18
C GLU A 375 22.75 -5.24 1.59
N VAL A 376 22.65 -5.18 0.27
CA VAL A 376 21.41 -4.93 -0.44
C VAL A 376 21.01 -6.16 -1.24
N VAL A 377 19.85 -6.72 -0.90
CA VAL A 377 19.25 -7.85 -1.62
C VAL A 377 18.25 -7.32 -2.63
N VAL A 378 18.55 -7.44 -3.92
CA VAL A 378 17.65 -6.99 -4.99
C VAL A 378 16.80 -8.15 -5.50
N VAL A 379 15.49 -7.94 -5.54
CA VAL A 379 14.50 -8.92 -5.98
C VAL A 379 13.64 -8.33 -7.09
N THR A 380 13.22 -9.16 -8.04
CA THR A 380 12.29 -8.73 -9.10
C THR A 380 11.13 -9.69 -9.25
N PHE A 381 9.95 -9.16 -9.58
CA PHE A 381 8.78 -9.98 -9.81
C PHE A 381 7.76 -9.37 -10.79
N GLY A 382 6.83 -10.19 -11.26
CA GLY A 382 5.74 -9.81 -12.13
C GLY A 382 4.39 -10.02 -11.46
N LEU A 383 3.49 -9.04 -11.54
CA LEU A 383 2.13 -9.20 -10.98
C LEU A 383 1.39 -10.40 -11.58
N GLU A 384 1.58 -10.65 -12.88
CA GLU A 384 0.92 -11.75 -13.60
C GLU A 384 1.66 -13.10 -13.48
N ASN A 385 2.79 -13.15 -12.77
CA ASN A 385 3.68 -14.32 -12.81
C ASN A 385 4.30 -14.70 -11.45
N CYS A 386 4.06 -13.92 -10.40
CA CYS A 386 4.73 -14.12 -9.10
C CYS A 386 3.90 -14.95 -8.13
N ASP A 387 2.60 -14.65 -8.03
CA ASP A 387 1.72 -15.13 -6.98
C ASP A 387 0.29 -15.28 -7.52
N SER A 388 -0.40 -16.38 -7.18
CA SER A 388 -1.73 -16.67 -7.75
C SER A 388 -2.77 -15.60 -7.42
N ARG A 389 -2.75 -15.01 -6.22
CA ARG A 389 -3.72 -13.95 -5.86
C ARG A 389 -3.48 -12.67 -6.64
N LEU A 390 -2.22 -12.33 -6.90
CA LEU A 390 -1.90 -11.20 -7.77
C LEU A 390 -2.34 -11.47 -9.21
N VAL A 391 -2.21 -12.71 -9.69
CA VAL A 391 -2.69 -13.14 -11.01
C VAL A 391 -4.20 -12.99 -11.11
N ASP A 392 -4.95 -13.54 -10.15
CA ASP A 392 -6.41 -13.45 -10.11
C ASP A 392 -6.87 -11.99 -10.16
N ARG A 393 -6.24 -11.13 -9.34
CA ARG A 393 -6.53 -9.70 -9.34
C ARG A 393 -6.19 -9.00 -10.66
N CYS A 394 -5.14 -9.44 -11.35
CA CYS A 394 -4.85 -8.95 -12.70
C CYS A 394 -5.95 -9.36 -13.68
N CYS A 395 -6.43 -10.61 -13.61
CA CYS A 395 -7.49 -11.15 -14.47
C CYS A 395 -8.84 -10.45 -14.24
N ASP A 396 -9.17 -10.12 -12.99
CA ASP A 396 -10.43 -9.47 -12.61
C ASP A 396 -10.46 -7.97 -12.91
N SER A 397 -9.30 -7.37 -13.22
CA SER A 397 -9.20 -5.95 -13.53
C SER A 397 -9.79 -5.64 -14.90
N ALA A 398 -10.95 -4.96 -14.90
CA ALA A 398 -11.67 -4.53 -16.10
C ALA A 398 -10.84 -3.65 -17.09
N GLY A 399 -9.67 -3.17 -16.66
CA GLY A 399 -8.86 -2.17 -17.38
C GLY A 399 -7.57 -2.67 -18.03
N GLY A 400 -7.36 -3.98 -18.22
CA GLY A 400 -6.25 -4.48 -19.05
C GLY A 400 -5.09 -5.18 -18.31
N GLY A 401 -5.40 -5.97 -17.28
CA GLY A 401 -4.43 -6.87 -16.67
C GLY A 401 -3.44 -6.21 -15.71
N GLY A 402 -2.30 -6.87 -15.51
CA GLY A 402 -1.24 -6.45 -14.57
C GLY A 402 -0.54 -5.15 -14.96
N GLY A 403 -0.77 -4.65 -16.18
CA GLY A 403 -0.27 -3.35 -16.62
C GLY A 403 -0.93 -2.17 -15.92
N PHE A 404 -2.19 -2.30 -15.51
CA PHE A 404 -3.02 -1.18 -15.02
C PHE A 404 -3.59 -1.40 -13.62
N VAL A 405 -3.61 -2.65 -13.14
CA VAL A 405 -4.15 -2.98 -11.81
C VAL A 405 -3.44 -2.21 -10.69
N GLN A 406 -4.20 -1.60 -9.79
CA GLN A 406 -3.65 -1.01 -8.58
C GLN A 406 -3.65 -2.08 -7.48
N VAL A 407 -2.46 -2.33 -6.93
CA VAL A 407 -2.24 -3.32 -5.87
C VAL A 407 -1.68 -2.57 -4.68
N GLU A 408 -2.35 -2.69 -3.54
CA GLU A 408 -1.92 -2.06 -2.29
C GLU A 408 -0.57 -2.65 -1.84
N GLU A 409 0.27 -1.82 -1.22
CA GLU A 409 1.62 -2.24 -0.82
C GLU A 409 1.58 -3.43 0.17
N GLY A 410 0.59 -3.47 1.06
CA GLY A 410 0.40 -4.59 2.00
C GLY A 410 0.14 -5.93 1.30
N GLU A 411 -0.57 -5.91 0.16
CA GLU A 411 -0.82 -7.12 -0.62
C GLU A 411 0.42 -7.56 -1.41
N LEU A 412 1.21 -6.61 -1.92
CA LEU A 412 2.51 -6.90 -2.53
C LEU A 412 3.47 -7.54 -1.52
N ARG A 413 3.52 -7.02 -0.27
CA ARG A 413 4.30 -7.62 0.82
C ARG A 413 3.82 -9.03 1.15
N ALA A 414 2.52 -9.25 1.25
CA ALA A 414 1.96 -10.58 1.49
C ALA A 414 2.31 -11.57 0.36
N ALA A 415 2.30 -11.14 -0.89
CA ALA A 415 2.72 -11.95 -2.04
C ALA A 415 4.21 -12.30 -1.97
N LEU A 416 5.07 -11.33 -1.65
CA LEU A 416 6.52 -11.56 -1.48
C LEU A 416 6.82 -12.53 -0.32
N CYS A 417 6.09 -12.43 0.79
CA CYS A 417 6.18 -13.36 1.91
C CYS A 417 5.90 -14.81 1.48
N ARG A 418 4.82 -15.05 0.70
CA ARG A 418 4.50 -16.37 0.13
C ARG A 418 5.57 -16.92 -0.83
N ARG A 419 6.46 -16.06 -1.33
CA ARG A 419 7.58 -16.39 -2.23
C ARG A 419 8.93 -16.38 -1.51
N SER A 420 8.92 -16.50 -0.17
CA SER A 420 10.12 -16.55 0.66
C SER A 420 10.98 -15.28 0.54
N VAL A 421 10.30 -14.13 0.51
CA VAL A 421 10.87 -12.79 0.64
C VAL A 421 10.02 -12.00 1.66
N PRO A 422 10.00 -12.42 2.94
CA PRO A 422 9.16 -11.80 3.97
C PRO A 422 9.56 -10.35 4.29
N ASP A 423 10.84 -10.02 4.12
CA ASP A 423 11.45 -8.78 4.61
C ASP A 423 11.73 -7.75 3.51
N ALA A 424 10.88 -7.66 2.50
CA ALA A 424 11.06 -6.67 1.43
C ALA A 424 10.88 -5.24 1.98
N ASP A 425 11.97 -4.57 2.36
CA ASP A 425 11.93 -3.22 2.95
C ASP A 425 11.35 -2.19 1.96
N VAL A 426 11.78 -2.26 0.70
CA VAL A 426 11.39 -1.32 -0.35
C VAL A 426 10.70 -2.06 -1.50
N ILE A 427 9.54 -1.59 -1.94
CA ILE A 427 8.84 -2.09 -3.13
C ILE A 427 8.68 -0.96 -4.15
N LEU A 428 9.15 -1.18 -5.38
CA LEU A 428 9.19 -0.18 -6.46
C LEU A 428 8.40 -0.64 -7.69
N ASP A 429 7.48 0.19 -8.16
CA ASP A 429 6.71 -0.05 -9.38
C ASP A 429 7.49 0.43 -10.61
N ALA A 430 7.84 -0.49 -11.50
CA ALA A 430 8.52 -0.20 -12.77
C ALA A 430 7.55 -0.17 -13.97
N ARG A 431 6.23 -0.21 -13.76
CA ARG A 431 5.23 -0.17 -14.85
C ARG A 431 5.09 1.20 -15.50
N MET A 432 5.52 2.26 -14.81
CA MET A 432 5.44 3.65 -15.30
C MET A 432 6.39 3.98 -16.46
N PHE A 433 7.17 3.00 -16.92
CA PHE A 433 7.99 3.04 -18.12
C PHE A 433 7.26 2.29 -19.26
N PRO A 434 6.34 2.92 -20.01
CA PRO A 434 5.85 2.36 -21.26
C PRO A 434 7.00 2.30 -22.28
N ASP A 435 7.09 1.20 -23.03
CA ASP A 435 8.05 1.07 -24.14
C ASP A 435 7.24 0.83 -25.43
N PRO A 436 7.10 1.86 -26.30
CA PRO A 436 6.37 1.72 -27.56
C PRO A 436 7.07 0.77 -28.53
N ASP A 437 8.39 0.64 -28.42
CA ASP A 437 9.23 -0.16 -29.31
C ASP A 437 9.61 -1.51 -28.66
N ALA A 438 8.81 -1.96 -27.69
CA ALA A 438 9.05 -3.21 -26.98
C ALA A 438 8.95 -4.44 -27.90
N CYS A 439 8.33 -4.31 -29.08
CA CYS A 439 8.08 -5.41 -30.02
C CYS A 439 9.37 -6.18 -30.38
N HIS A 440 10.44 -5.46 -30.72
CA HIS A 440 11.74 -6.05 -31.07
C HIS A 440 12.49 -6.61 -29.84
N LEU A 441 12.22 -6.06 -28.66
CA LEU A 441 12.86 -6.46 -27.40
C LEU A 441 12.05 -7.51 -26.62
N THR A 442 10.92 -7.97 -27.15
CA THR A 442 10.08 -8.99 -26.50
C THR A 442 10.82 -10.29 -26.25
N LYS A 443 11.78 -10.68 -27.10
CA LYS A 443 12.60 -11.87 -26.91
C LYS A 443 13.68 -11.69 -25.84
N HIS A 444 13.99 -10.46 -25.45
CA HIS A 444 15.03 -10.20 -24.46
C HIS A 444 14.47 -10.13 -23.03
N SER A 445 15.35 -10.24 -22.05
CA SER A 445 15.04 -9.90 -20.65
C SER A 445 15.47 -8.46 -20.39
N GLY A 446 15.08 -7.87 -19.26
CA GLY A 446 15.50 -6.52 -18.87
C GLY A 446 17.02 -6.32 -18.71
N ARG A 447 17.83 -7.38 -18.81
CA ARG A 447 19.30 -7.29 -18.87
C ARG A 447 19.82 -6.68 -20.19
N HIS A 448 18.97 -6.58 -21.20
CA HIS A 448 19.36 -6.04 -22.50
C HIS A 448 19.66 -4.53 -22.42
N HIS A 449 20.81 -4.11 -22.94
CA HIS A 449 21.29 -2.74 -22.87
C HIS A 449 20.28 -1.71 -23.40
N LEU A 450 19.61 -1.98 -24.54
CA LEU A 450 18.57 -1.08 -25.07
C LEU A 450 17.38 -0.88 -24.12
N ILE A 451 16.98 -1.90 -23.35
CA ILE A 451 15.87 -1.76 -22.39
C ILE A 451 16.30 -0.85 -21.23
N ILE A 452 17.52 -1.03 -20.73
CA ILE A 452 18.09 -0.20 -19.67
C ILE A 452 18.22 1.25 -20.14
N SER A 453 18.81 1.47 -21.32
CA SER A 453 18.98 2.80 -21.92
C SER A 453 17.65 3.53 -22.09
N ARG A 454 16.63 2.86 -22.65
CA ARG A 454 15.28 3.43 -22.79
C ARG A 454 14.64 3.79 -21.46
N ILE A 455 14.82 2.97 -20.42
CA ILE A 455 14.31 3.29 -19.07
C ILE A 455 15.00 4.53 -18.52
N CYS A 456 16.33 4.63 -18.61
CA CYS A 456 17.09 5.79 -18.13
C CYS A 456 16.72 7.08 -18.88
N GLN A 457 16.43 7.00 -20.18
CA GLN A 457 16.04 8.12 -21.02
C GLN A 457 14.55 8.52 -20.87
N HIS A 458 13.74 7.68 -20.22
CA HIS A 458 12.32 7.93 -20.09
C HIS A 458 12.04 9.14 -19.18
N ARG A 459 11.09 10.01 -19.57
CA ARG A 459 10.73 11.24 -18.81
C ARG A 459 10.39 11.02 -17.33
N ASN A 460 9.85 9.85 -16.99
CA ASN A 460 9.51 9.48 -15.61
C ASN A 460 10.70 8.95 -14.80
N PHE A 461 11.86 8.69 -15.42
CA PHE A 461 13.00 8.04 -14.78
C PHE A 461 13.51 8.83 -13.59
N ARG A 462 13.75 10.14 -13.74
CA ARG A 462 14.20 11.00 -12.64
C ARG A 462 13.22 10.96 -11.47
N LYS A 463 11.91 11.10 -11.73
CA LYS A 463 10.87 11.04 -10.68
C LYS A 463 10.85 9.68 -9.97
N TRP A 464 10.95 8.59 -10.73
CA TRP A 464 11.00 7.23 -10.19
C TRP A 464 12.26 7.01 -9.35
N LEU A 465 13.42 7.48 -9.82
CA LEU A 465 14.71 7.35 -9.14
C LEU A 465 14.74 8.16 -7.84
N THR A 466 14.15 9.36 -7.82
CA THR A 466 13.96 10.16 -6.60
C THR A 466 13.14 9.40 -5.56
N GLU A 467 12.02 8.79 -5.96
CA GLU A 467 11.20 8.00 -5.06
C GLU A 467 11.93 6.73 -4.59
N ALA A 468 12.69 6.08 -5.46
CA ALA A 468 13.52 4.93 -5.13
C ALA A 468 14.57 5.29 -4.06
N LYS A 469 15.32 6.38 -4.25
CA LYS A 469 16.30 6.88 -3.29
C LYS A 469 15.67 7.20 -1.95
N ARG A 470 14.58 7.98 -1.96
CA ARG A 470 13.86 8.37 -0.75
C ARG A 470 13.39 7.16 0.06
N ARG A 471 12.77 6.17 -0.60
CA ARG A 471 12.31 4.94 0.06
C ARG A 471 13.48 4.09 0.58
N PHE A 472 14.56 4.01 -0.18
CA PHE A 472 15.76 3.28 0.22
C PHE A 472 16.43 3.90 1.45
N MET A 473 16.67 5.21 1.48
CA MET A 473 17.24 5.90 2.64
C MET A 473 16.36 5.73 3.87
N LYS A 474 15.03 5.91 3.73
CA LYS A 474 14.09 5.67 4.83
C LYS A 474 14.16 4.22 5.36
N ALA A 475 14.36 3.24 4.48
CA ALA A 475 14.53 1.84 4.88
C ALA A 475 15.85 1.62 5.64
N CYS A 476 16.95 2.22 5.19
CA CYS A 476 18.23 2.22 5.90
C CYS A 476 18.08 2.81 7.31
N ASP A 477 17.49 4.00 7.42
CA ASP A 477 17.28 4.67 8.71
C ASP A 477 16.39 3.84 9.65
N SER A 478 15.32 3.24 9.11
CA SER A 478 14.43 2.36 9.87
C SER A 478 15.13 1.10 10.38
N ARG A 479 16.08 0.56 9.62
CA ARG A 479 16.86 -0.61 10.02
C ARG A 479 17.92 -0.24 11.04
N LEU A 480 18.61 0.88 10.86
CA LEU A 480 19.54 1.45 11.84
C LEU A 480 18.87 1.67 13.19
N ALA A 481 17.71 2.32 13.20
CA ALA A 481 16.94 2.58 14.42
C ALA A 481 16.54 1.27 15.13
N LYS A 482 16.17 0.23 14.38
CA LYS A 482 15.82 -1.09 14.95
C LYS A 482 16.99 -1.83 15.56
N LEU A 483 18.21 -1.61 15.05
CA LEU A 483 19.41 -2.21 15.61
C LEU A 483 19.82 -1.58 16.95
N GLY A 484 19.15 -0.49 17.39
CA GLY A 484 19.49 0.19 18.63
C GLY A 484 20.94 0.68 18.66
N MET A 485 21.55 0.84 17.49
CA MET A 485 22.92 1.32 17.34
C MET A 485 22.93 2.84 17.54
N ASP A 486 22.74 3.26 18.79
CA ASP A 486 22.93 4.65 19.21
C ASP A 486 24.43 4.98 19.36
N CYS A 487 25.31 3.97 19.32
CA CYS A 487 26.75 4.15 19.50
C CYS A 487 27.60 3.12 18.73
N MET A 488 28.44 3.67 17.84
CA MET A 488 29.76 3.30 17.29
C MET A 488 30.55 2.06 17.78
N ASP A 489 29.94 0.98 18.28
CA ASP A 489 30.70 -0.24 18.58
C ASP A 489 30.75 -1.17 17.35
N SER A 490 31.97 -1.58 16.99
CA SER A 490 32.40 -2.00 15.65
C SER A 490 31.96 -3.42 15.24
N SER A 491 30.82 -3.88 15.73
CA SER A 491 30.20 -5.13 15.34
C SER A 491 29.82 -5.08 13.86
N SER A 492 30.48 -5.92 13.06
CA SER A 492 30.51 -5.93 11.59
C SER A 492 29.22 -6.34 10.89
N ASP A 493 28.11 -6.50 11.61
CA ASP A 493 26.83 -6.88 11.04
C ASP A 493 26.21 -5.65 10.36
N GLY A 494 26.64 -5.41 9.13
CA GLY A 494 26.13 -4.33 8.28
C GLY A 494 24.61 -4.42 8.09
N ILE A 495 23.99 -3.28 7.79
CA ILE A 495 22.54 -3.23 7.58
C ILE A 495 22.18 -4.06 6.35
N GLN A 496 21.20 -4.96 6.48
CA GLN A 496 20.62 -5.64 5.34
C GLN A 496 19.32 -4.95 4.91
N VAL A 497 19.24 -4.56 3.63
CA VAL A 497 18.04 -3.95 3.03
C VAL A 497 17.59 -4.76 1.81
N THR A 498 16.33 -5.17 1.76
CA THR A 498 15.76 -5.86 0.60
C THR A 498 14.96 -4.89 -0.27
N VAL A 499 15.33 -4.79 -1.54
CA VAL A 499 14.66 -3.94 -2.54
C VAL A 499 13.99 -4.81 -3.60
N ALA A 500 12.67 -4.75 -3.68
CA ALA A 500 11.87 -5.49 -4.64
C ALA A 500 11.33 -4.56 -5.74
N THR A 501 11.64 -4.84 -7.01
CA THR A 501 11.06 -4.11 -8.15
C THR A 501 10.06 -4.98 -8.88
N TYR A 502 8.97 -4.39 -9.37
CA TYR A 502 7.95 -5.16 -10.10
C TYR A 502 7.47 -4.51 -11.37
N CYS A 503 7.00 -5.34 -12.29
CA CYS A 503 6.27 -4.90 -13.46
C CYS A 503 5.12 -5.87 -13.76
N ARG A 504 4.49 -5.76 -14.93
CA ARG A 504 3.41 -6.67 -15.34
C ARG A 504 3.87 -8.14 -15.32
N ALA A 505 4.88 -8.49 -16.13
CA ALA A 505 5.31 -9.87 -16.31
C ALA A 505 6.58 -10.26 -15.51
N GLY A 506 7.26 -9.29 -14.89
CA GLY A 506 8.48 -9.55 -14.12
C GLY A 506 9.69 -9.92 -14.98
N LYS A 507 9.73 -9.52 -16.25
CA LYS A 507 10.72 -9.94 -17.25
C LYS A 507 11.59 -8.81 -17.80
N HIS A 508 10.99 -7.64 -18.05
CA HIS A 508 11.64 -6.50 -18.71
C HIS A 508 11.92 -5.39 -17.69
N ARG A 509 10.94 -4.52 -17.45
CA ARG A 509 11.10 -3.27 -16.70
C ARG A 509 11.62 -3.47 -15.27
N SER A 510 11.09 -4.46 -14.55
CA SER A 510 11.58 -4.80 -13.21
C SER A 510 13.02 -5.31 -13.22
N VAL A 511 13.38 -6.16 -14.19
CA VAL A 511 14.74 -6.69 -14.34
C VAL A 511 15.74 -5.58 -14.70
N ALA A 512 15.36 -4.69 -15.61
CA ALA A 512 16.20 -3.56 -16.01
C ALA A 512 16.42 -2.55 -14.86
N THR A 513 15.34 -2.16 -14.17
CA THR A 513 15.42 -1.26 -13.00
C THR A 513 16.22 -1.88 -11.85
N ALA A 514 16.14 -3.20 -11.64
CA ALA A 514 16.98 -3.89 -10.68
C ALA A 514 18.47 -3.88 -11.09
N GLY A 515 18.78 -4.04 -12.38
CA GLY A 515 20.15 -3.89 -12.89
C GLY A 515 20.71 -2.48 -12.64
N ILE A 516 19.92 -1.44 -12.93
CA ILE A 516 20.27 -0.04 -12.66
C ILE A 516 20.55 0.17 -11.16
N LEU A 517 19.63 -0.26 -10.29
CA LEU A 517 19.78 -0.10 -8.84
C LEU A 517 20.97 -0.89 -8.29
N THR A 518 21.20 -2.12 -8.77
CA THR A 518 22.35 -2.93 -8.35
C THR A 518 23.67 -2.25 -8.69
N TYR A 519 23.78 -1.65 -9.88
CA TYR A 519 24.95 -0.85 -10.25
C TYR A 519 25.12 0.35 -9.30
N ILE A 520 24.05 1.14 -9.11
CA ILE A 520 24.08 2.30 -8.20
C ILE A 520 24.50 1.90 -6.79
N PHE A 521 23.90 0.86 -6.21
CA PHE A 521 24.21 0.44 -4.85
C PHE A 521 25.67 -0.02 -4.70
N ARG A 522 26.23 -0.74 -5.67
CA ARG A 522 27.66 -1.11 -5.66
C ARG A 522 28.56 0.13 -5.70
N GLU A 523 28.24 1.09 -6.56
CA GLU A 523 28.99 2.35 -6.69
C GLU A 523 28.83 3.29 -5.48
N GLU A 524 27.78 3.10 -4.68
CA GLU A 524 27.58 3.76 -3.38
C GLU A 524 28.22 2.98 -2.21
N GLY A 525 28.86 1.84 -2.49
CA GLY A 525 29.62 1.05 -1.50
C GLY A 525 28.84 -0.05 -0.79
N PHE A 526 27.63 -0.38 -1.24
CA PHE A 526 26.84 -1.49 -0.71
C PHE A 526 27.24 -2.83 -1.34
N LEU A 527 27.24 -3.88 -0.54
CA LEU A 527 27.40 -5.25 -1.02
C LEU A 527 26.10 -5.71 -1.66
N CYS A 528 26.13 -6.01 -2.96
CA CYS A 528 24.94 -6.48 -3.68
C CYS A 528 25.16 -7.89 -4.20
N GLY A 529 24.44 -8.85 -3.62
CA GLY A 529 24.38 -10.24 -4.09
C GLY A 529 23.69 -10.39 -5.44
N GLU A 530 23.51 -11.64 -5.88
CA GLU A 530 22.80 -11.93 -7.13
C GLU A 530 21.33 -11.50 -7.05
N THR A 531 20.85 -10.78 -8.06
CA THR A 531 19.44 -10.38 -8.15
C THR A 531 18.53 -11.60 -8.28
N ARG A 532 17.58 -11.76 -7.35
CA ARG A 532 16.61 -12.86 -7.38
C ARG A 532 15.42 -12.51 -8.30
N HIS A 533 15.20 -13.30 -9.34
CA HIS A 533 14.09 -13.12 -10.28
C HIS A 533 12.93 -14.08 -9.97
N LEU A 534 11.95 -13.66 -9.16
CA LEU A 534 10.87 -14.54 -8.67
C LEU A 534 9.96 -15.07 -9.79
N SER A 535 9.84 -14.33 -10.90
CA SER A 535 9.08 -14.71 -12.09
C SER A 535 9.90 -15.43 -13.15
N TYR A 536 11.17 -15.77 -12.90
CA TYR A 536 12.09 -16.38 -13.88
C TYR A 536 11.54 -17.66 -14.52
N LYS A 537 10.90 -18.52 -13.71
CA LYS A 537 10.30 -19.78 -14.17
C LYS A 537 9.12 -19.57 -15.14
N ALA A 538 8.44 -18.43 -15.04
CA ALA A 538 7.31 -18.07 -15.90
C ALA A 538 7.74 -17.32 -17.17
N TRP A 539 9.02 -16.98 -17.33
CA TRP A 539 9.50 -16.36 -18.56
C TRP A 539 9.38 -17.37 -19.71
N GLY A 540 8.61 -17.00 -20.74
CA GLY A 540 8.36 -17.86 -21.90
C GLY A 540 9.63 -18.34 -22.59
N LYS A 541 9.55 -19.47 -23.28
CA LYS A 541 10.70 -20.15 -23.93
C LYS A 541 11.46 -19.26 -24.93
N ASN A 542 10.77 -18.30 -25.53
CA ASN A 542 11.36 -17.34 -26.48
C ASN A 542 12.07 -16.15 -25.80
N CYS A 543 12.11 -16.11 -24.46
CA CYS A 543 12.93 -15.16 -23.73
C CYS A 543 14.37 -15.64 -23.69
N CYS A 544 15.35 -14.78 -23.99
CA CYS A 544 16.77 -15.12 -23.90
C CYS A 544 17.21 -15.42 -22.45
N LYS A 545 16.45 -14.95 -21.44
CA LYS A 545 16.77 -15.06 -20.01
C LYS A 545 18.16 -14.52 -19.63
N GLY A 546 18.70 -13.61 -20.45
CA GLY A 546 20.05 -13.07 -20.31
C GLY A 546 21.15 -13.85 -21.04
N ASN A 547 20.81 -14.92 -21.76
CA ASN A 547 21.79 -15.83 -22.38
C ASN A 547 22.11 -15.52 -23.85
N CYS A 548 21.51 -14.49 -24.45
CA CYS A 548 21.88 -14.08 -25.81
C CYS A 548 23.16 -13.24 -25.78
N GLN A 549 23.88 -13.22 -26.90
CA GLN A 549 25.14 -12.49 -27.04
C GLN A 549 25.02 -11.02 -26.61
N GLU A 550 23.97 -10.32 -27.04
CA GLU A 550 23.73 -8.90 -26.70
C GLU A 550 23.42 -8.64 -25.21
N CYS A 551 22.99 -9.65 -24.46
CA CYS A 551 22.76 -9.54 -23.01
C CYS A 551 24.00 -9.92 -22.20
N GLN A 552 24.85 -10.82 -22.72
CA GLN A 552 26.08 -11.25 -22.07
C GLN A 552 27.24 -10.30 -22.34
N HIS A 553 27.27 -9.72 -23.54
CA HIS A 553 28.28 -8.78 -24.02
C HIS A 553 27.58 -7.50 -24.46
N PRO A 554 26.99 -6.74 -23.52
CA PRO A 554 26.42 -5.45 -23.85
C PRO A 554 27.53 -4.51 -24.36
N PRO A 555 27.19 -3.56 -25.23
CA PRO A 555 28.16 -2.60 -25.73
C PRO A 555 28.47 -1.52 -24.67
N ASP A 556 29.58 -0.79 -24.84
CA ASP A 556 30.11 0.17 -23.86
C ASP A 556 29.11 1.30 -23.53
N GLU A 557 28.16 1.61 -24.41
CA GLU A 557 27.12 2.62 -24.15
C GLU A 557 26.20 2.25 -22.96
N LEU A 558 26.16 0.97 -22.56
CA LEU A 558 25.47 0.56 -21.34
C LEU A 558 26.13 1.15 -20.10
N GLU A 559 27.46 1.16 -20.04
CA GLU A 559 28.20 1.69 -18.89
C GLU A 559 27.96 3.20 -18.76
N VAL A 560 28.08 3.94 -19.86
CA VAL A 560 27.75 5.37 -19.92
C VAL A 560 26.30 5.63 -19.46
N THR A 561 25.36 4.77 -19.86
CA THR A 561 23.96 4.87 -19.41
C THR A 561 23.82 4.69 -17.89
N LEU A 562 24.55 3.74 -17.30
CA LEU A 562 24.53 3.44 -15.88
C LEU A 562 25.23 4.53 -15.06
N GLU A 563 26.35 5.06 -15.54
CA GLU A 563 27.06 6.20 -14.94
C GLU A 563 26.16 7.44 -14.88
N ASN A 564 25.43 7.74 -15.97
CA ASN A 564 24.47 8.83 -15.98
C ASN A 564 23.35 8.63 -14.94
N ALA A 565 22.85 7.39 -14.77
CA ALA A 565 21.87 7.08 -13.75
C ALA A 565 22.42 7.27 -12.33
N LEU A 566 23.68 6.86 -12.08
CA LEU A 566 24.38 7.10 -10.82
C LEU A 566 24.60 8.59 -10.55
N GLN A 567 24.98 9.38 -11.56
CA GLN A 567 25.12 10.82 -11.42
C GLN A 567 23.79 11.48 -11.03
N LEU A 568 22.69 11.08 -11.68
CA LEU A 568 21.35 11.52 -11.30
C LEU A 568 21.00 11.12 -9.86
N TRP A 569 21.33 9.90 -9.45
CA TRP A 569 21.13 9.42 -8.08
C TRP A 569 21.84 10.31 -7.05
N ARG A 570 23.10 10.66 -7.31
CA ARG A 570 23.91 11.53 -6.42
C ARG A 570 23.42 12.97 -6.36
N GLN A 571 22.78 13.47 -7.42
CA GLN A 571 22.20 14.82 -7.47
C GLN A 571 20.86 14.97 -6.75
N ILE A 572 20.15 13.87 -6.49
CA ILE A 572 18.89 13.90 -5.74
C ILE A 572 19.19 14.17 -4.27
N SER A 573 18.60 15.23 -3.70
CA SER A 573 18.72 15.60 -2.28
C SER A 573 18.02 14.62 -1.35
#